data_AF-A0A2S7KVP0-F1
#
_entry.id   AF-A0A2S7KVP0-F1
#
_cell.length_a   1.000
_cell.length_b   1.000
_cell.length_c   1.000
_cell.angle_alpha   90.00
_cell.angle_beta   90.00
_cell.angle_gamma   90.00
#
_symmetry.space_group_name_H-M   'P 1'
#
loop_
_entity.id
_entity.type
_entity.pdbx_description
1 polymer ?
#
loop_
_entity_poly.entity_id
_entity_poly.type
_entity_poly.pdbx_seq_one_letter_code
_entity_poly.pdbx_strand_id
1 'polypeptide(L)'
;MLEIDFDEENFIKFGESKSLHVSKEDFSNYLHKTTSWEFDGKKLIPQVLEIKSVKHHTKVICYLSKYRENIKSFTIKNEFLLNVKSHSNIVKLDINNTFKDYRLHKERREIKVDYN
;
A
#
# COMPACT_ATOMS: atom_id res chain seq x y z
N MET A 1 5.47 7.05 1.12
CA MET A 1 5.98 5.68 0.92
C MET A 1 4.98 4.68 1.48
N LEU A 2 4.58 3.68 0.72
CA LEU A 2 3.76 2.58 1.23
C LEU A 2 4.67 1.37 1.44
N GLU A 3 4.63 0.80 2.63
CA GLU A 3 5.40 -0.38 2.99
C GLU A 3 4.41 -1.52 3.29
N ILE A 4 4.48 -2.57 2.47
CA ILE A 4 3.64 -3.76 2.62
C ILE A 4 4.56 -4.93 2.93
N ASP A 5 4.30 -5.60 4.04
CA ASP A 5 5.02 -6.80 4.46
C ASP A 5 4.04 -7.96 4.50
N PHE A 6 4.29 -9.00 3.73
CA PHE A 6 3.35 -10.10 3.55
C PHE A 6 4.06 -11.44 3.35
N ASP A 7 3.33 -12.51 3.63
CA ASP A 7 3.76 -13.87 3.32
C ASP A 7 3.47 -14.16 1.84
N GLU A 8 4.49 -14.63 1.13
CA GLU A 8 4.38 -14.96 -0.30
C GLU A 8 3.29 -16.02 -0.56
N GLU A 9 3.14 -17.02 0.32
CA GLU A 9 2.09 -18.04 0.19
C GLU A 9 0.69 -17.42 0.29
N ASN A 10 0.52 -16.41 1.16
CA ASN A 10 -0.74 -15.68 1.26
C ASN A 10 -1.02 -14.87 0.00
N PHE A 11 -0.01 -14.29 -0.64
CA PHE A 11 -0.20 -13.60 -1.92
C PHE A 11 -0.53 -14.58 -3.06
N ILE A 12 0.12 -15.74 -3.12
CA ILE A 12 -0.19 -16.76 -4.12
C ILE A 12 -1.61 -17.30 -3.92
N LYS A 13 -2.03 -17.51 -2.67
CA LYS A 13 -3.34 -18.08 -2.32
C LYS A 13 -4.50 -17.11 -2.41
N PHE A 14 -4.30 -15.85 -2.02
CA PHE A 14 -5.37 -14.86 -1.89
C PHE A 14 -5.19 -13.63 -2.80
N GLY A 15 -4.00 -13.44 -3.34
CA GLY A 15 -3.74 -12.51 -4.43
C GLY A 15 -4.04 -13.14 -5.79
N GLU A 16 -3.90 -12.37 -6.85
CA GLU A 16 -4.15 -12.81 -8.23
C GLU A 16 -2.86 -13.25 -8.93
N SER A 17 -2.01 -14.05 -8.27
CA SER A 17 -0.81 -14.59 -8.92
C SER A 17 -1.15 -15.84 -9.74
N LYS A 18 -0.57 -15.91 -10.95
CA LYS A 18 -0.61 -17.11 -11.81
C LYS A 18 0.65 -17.97 -11.69
N SER A 19 1.59 -17.58 -10.83
CA SER A 19 2.93 -18.17 -10.73
C SER A 19 3.22 -18.64 -9.30
N LEU A 20 4.26 -19.48 -9.16
CA LEU A 20 4.81 -19.90 -7.87
C LEU A 20 5.67 -18.80 -7.20
N HIS A 21 5.91 -17.69 -7.91
CA HIS A 21 6.67 -16.55 -7.41
C HIS A 21 5.95 -15.23 -7.71
N VAL A 22 6.06 -14.26 -6.80
CA VAL A 22 5.47 -12.94 -6.98
C VAL A 22 6.32 -12.06 -7.90
N SER A 23 5.83 -11.83 -9.12
CA SER A 23 6.45 -10.87 -10.03
C SER A 23 6.09 -9.42 -9.66
N LYS A 24 6.92 -8.46 -10.10
CA LYS A 24 6.60 -7.02 -9.95
C LYS A 24 5.29 -6.64 -10.64
N GLU A 25 4.98 -7.29 -11.76
CA GLU A 25 3.75 -7.05 -12.52
C GLU A 25 2.52 -7.54 -11.75
N ASP A 26 2.55 -8.78 -11.26
CA ASP A 26 1.45 -9.36 -10.46
C ASP A 26 1.17 -8.52 -9.21
N PHE A 27 2.24 -8.14 -8.50
CA PHE A 27 2.11 -7.27 -7.32
C PHE A 27 1.53 -5.91 -7.70
N SER A 28 2.01 -5.27 -8.77
CA SER A 28 1.51 -3.96 -9.21
C SER A 28 0.02 -4.02 -9.58
N ASN A 29 -0.37 -5.03 -10.34
CA ASN A 29 -1.76 -5.25 -10.74
C ASN A 29 -2.67 -5.43 -9.52
N TYR A 30 -2.26 -6.28 -8.58
CA TYR A 30 -3.03 -6.50 -7.35
C TYR A 30 -3.08 -5.25 -6.46
N LEU A 31 -1.97 -4.51 -6.36
CA LEU A 31 -1.91 -3.24 -5.63
C LEU A 31 -2.87 -2.21 -6.21
N HIS A 32 -2.90 -2.04 -7.54
CA HIS A 32 -3.77 -1.06 -8.21
C HIS A 32 -5.25 -1.42 -8.08
N LYS A 33 -5.57 -2.72 -8.03
CA LYS A 33 -6.93 -3.21 -7.81
C LYS A 33 -7.41 -3.01 -6.37
N THR A 34 -6.52 -3.20 -5.40
CA THR A 34 -6.88 -3.25 -3.96
C THR A 34 -6.58 -1.97 -3.21
N THR A 35 -5.87 -1.02 -3.82
CA THR A 35 -5.40 0.18 -3.15
C THR A 35 -5.65 1.41 -4.01
N SER A 36 -6.33 2.41 -3.45
CA SER A 36 -6.55 3.69 -4.11
C SER A 36 -6.11 4.85 -3.23
N TRP A 37 -5.59 5.89 -3.89
CA TRP A 37 -5.02 7.07 -3.26
C TRP A 37 -5.59 8.31 -3.91
N GLU A 38 -6.01 9.26 -3.10
CA GLU A 38 -6.54 10.54 -3.55
C GLU A 38 -5.96 11.65 -2.68
N PHE A 39 -5.37 12.66 -3.30
CA PHE A 39 -4.85 13.87 -2.64
C PHE A 39 -5.46 15.08 -3.31
N ASP A 40 -6.11 15.95 -2.54
CA ASP A 40 -6.79 17.16 -3.04
C ASP A 40 -7.71 16.86 -4.24
N GLY A 41 -8.45 15.76 -4.18
CA GLY A 41 -9.35 15.29 -5.25
C GLY A 41 -8.65 14.66 -6.46
N LYS A 42 -7.31 14.54 -6.47
CA LYS A 42 -6.54 13.92 -7.56
C LYS A 42 -6.13 12.50 -7.19
N LYS A 43 -6.54 11.53 -8.01
CA LYS A 43 -6.13 10.14 -7.87
C LYS A 43 -4.65 9.95 -8.18
N LEU A 44 -3.99 9.11 -7.39
CA LEU A 44 -2.60 8.70 -7.58
C LEU A 44 -2.49 7.19 -7.67
N ILE A 45 -1.55 6.74 -8.48
CA ILE A 45 -1.24 5.32 -8.64
C ILE A 45 0.18 5.09 -8.08
N PRO A 46 0.32 4.29 -7.01
CA PRO A 46 1.63 3.95 -6.47
C PRO A 46 2.45 3.14 -7.49
N GLN A 47 3.74 3.45 -7.57
CA GLN A 47 4.73 2.69 -8.33
C GLN A 47 5.49 1.73 -7.39
N VAL A 48 5.69 0.50 -7.82
CA VAL A 48 6.48 -0.48 -7.09
C VAL A 48 7.96 -0.22 -7.35
N LEU A 49 8.71 0.20 -6.33
CA LEU A 49 10.15 0.43 -6.48
C LEU A 49 10.93 -0.87 -6.33
N GLU A 50 10.64 -1.59 -5.25
CA GLU A 50 11.47 -2.69 -4.81
C GLU A 50 10.62 -3.78 -4.14
N ILE A 51 10.92 -5.02 -4.50
CA ILE A 51 10.38 -6.23 -3.85
C ILE A 51 11.59 -6.94 -3.26
N LYS A 52 11.63 -7.10 -1.93
CA LYS A 52 12.64 -7.86 -1.21
C LYS A 52 11.99 -9.07 -0.57
N SER A 53 12.41 -10.26 -0.96
CA SER A 53 12.00 -11.50 -0.32
C SER A 53 13.12 -11.95 0.63
N VAL A 54 12.81 -12.07 1.92
CA VAL A 54 13.70 -12.61 2.94
C VAL A 54 13.01 -13.80 3.59
N LYS A 55 13.49 -15.01 3.27
CA LYS A 55 12.86 -16.29 3.66
C LYS A 55 11.40 -16.33 3.18
N HIS A 56 10.44 -16.38 4.10
CA HIS A 56 9.00 -16.46 3.82
C HIS A 56 8.29 -15.09 3.86
N HIS A 57 9.03 -14.01 4.15
CA HIS A 57 8.47 -12.66 4.21
C HIS A 57 8.91 -11.87 2.98
N THR A 58 7.92 -11.40 2.22
CA THR A 58 8.12 -10.49 1.10
C THR A 58 7.73 -9.09 1.53
N LYS A 59 8.72 -8.20 1.51
CA LYS A 59 8.57 -6.78 1.79
C LYS A 59 8.59 -6.00 0.49
N VAL A 60 7.56 -5.20 0.26
CA VAL A 60 7.45 -4.36 -0.92
C VAL A 60 7.37 -2.90 -0.53
N ILE A 61 8.24 -2.12 -1.16
CA ILE A 61 8.30 -0.68 -0.99
C ILE A 61 7.69 -0.04 -2.24
N CYS A 62 6.56 0.64 -2.03
CA CYS A 62 5.89 1.40 -3.07
C CYS A 62 6.09 2.91 -2.87
N TYR A 63 6.31 3.61 -3.96
CA TYR A 63 6.50 5.04 -4.01
C TYR A 63 5.34 5.73 -4.70
N LEU A 64 4.80 6.75 -4.06
CA LEU A 64 3.57 7.41 -4.48
C LEU A 64 3.81 8.68 -5.27
N SER A 65 4.93 9.35 -5.04
CA SER A 65 5.48 10.50 -5.76
C SER A 65 6.43 11.24 -4.80
N LYS A 66 7.12 12.26 -5.33
CA LYS A 66 7.94 13.18 -4.53
C LYS A 66 7.11 13.80 -3.40
N TYR A 67 7.82 14.22 -2.36
CA TYR A 67 7.31 15.06 -1.27
C TYR A 67 6.34 16.13 -1.78
N ARG A 68 5.21 16.28 -1.08
CA ARG A 68 4.17 17.26 -1.40
C ARG A 68 3.91 18.17 -0.20
N GLU A 69 4.01 19.47 -0.46
CA GLU A 69 3.61 20.53 0.45
C GLU A 69 2.18 20.99 0.18
N ASN A 70 1.55 21.59 1.18
CA ASN A 70 0.25 22.24 1.09
C ASN A 70 -0.91 21.31 0.67
N ILE A 71 -0.83 20.04 1.06
CA ILE A 71 -1.94 19.09 0.93
C ILE A 71 -3.07 19.52 1.86
N LYS A 72 -4.27 19.73 1.31
CA LYS A 72 -5.47 20.09 2.06
C LYS A 72 -6.19 18.85 2.58
N SER A 73 -6.27 17.81 1.76
CA SER A 73 -6.89 16.56 2.19
C SER A 73 -6.32 15.37 1.44
N PHE A 74 -6.40 14.19 2.07
CA PHE A 74 -6.09 12.95 1.40
C PHE A 74 -7.00 11.82 1.88
N THR A 75 -7.26 10.89 0.97
CA THR A 75 -7.97 9.64 1.23
C THR A 75 -7.16 8.47 0.68
N ILE A 76 -6.96 7.46 1.52
CA ILE A 76 -6.21 6.25 1.17
C ILE A 76 -7.07 5.06 1.54
N LYS A 77 -7.42 4.26 0.56
CA LYS A 77 -8.10 2.96 0.74
C LYS A 77 -7.10 1.88 0.42
N ASN A 78 -6.93 0.93 1.32
CA ASN A 78 -6.02 -0.18 1.12
C ASN A 78 -6.67 -1.46 1.63
N GLU A 79 -6.93 -2.38 0.71
CA GLU A 79 -7.50 -3.70 0.96
C GLU A 79 -6.52 -4.82 0.63
N PHE A 80 -5.26 -4.47 0.37
CA PHE A 80 -4.20 -5.41 0.01
C PHE A 80 -4.08 -6.51 1.06
N LEU A 81 -4.40 -7.75 0.67
CA LEU A 81 -4.38 -8.95 1.53
C LEU A 81 -5.10 -8.80 2.88
N LEU A 82 -6.03 -7.85 3.05
CA LEU A 82 -6.75 -7.67 4.32
C LEU A 82 -7.71 -8.83 4.66
N ASN A 83 -7.90 -9.76 3.71
CA ASN A 83 -8.61 -11.02 3.92
C ASN A 83 -7.80 -12.04 4.74
N VAL A 84 -6.48 -11.85 4.84
CA VAL A 84 -5.58 -12.69 5.62
C VAL A 84 -5.68 -12.32 7.10
N LYS A 85 -5.85 -13.32 7.97
CA LYS A 85 -5.97 -13.11 9.42
C LYS A 85 -4.67 -12.48 9.95
N SER A 86 -4.82 -11.45 10.78
CA SER A 86 -3.71 -10.70 11.40
C SER A 86 -2.81 -9.91 10.44
N HIS A 87 -3.15 -9.83 9.15
CA HIS A 87 -2.43 -8.97 8.21
C HIS A 87 -2.74 -7.49 8.45
N SER A 88 -1.72 -6.64 8.31
CA SER A 88 -1.86 -5.21 8.37
C SER A 88 -0.85 -4.52 7.48
N ASN A 89 -1.25 -3.42 6.86
CA ASN A 89 -0.42 -2.61 5.98
C ASN A 89 -0.02 -1.32 6.68
N ILE A 90 1.22 -0.86 6.45
CA ILE A 90 1.72 0.39 7.02
C ILE A 90 1.93 1.40 5.89
N VAL A 91 1.16 2.48 5.95
CA VAL A 91 1.30 3.63 5.06
C VAL A 91 2.12 4.70 5.75
N LYS A 92 3.25 5.08 5.16
CA LYS A 92 4.14 6.13 5.69
C LYS A 92 4.06 7.37 4.80
N LEU A 93 3.50 8.46 5.28
CA LEU A 93 3.35 9.70 4.53
C LEU A 93 4.36 10.74 5.01
N ASP A 94 5.04 11.36 4.07
CA ASP A 94 5.79 12.58 4.27
C ASP A 94 5.04 13.70 3.54
N ILE A 95 4.27 14.47 4.30
CA ILE A 95 3.36 15.51 3.79
C ILE A 95 3.35 16.71 4.74
N ASN A 96 3.26 17.92 4.19
CA ASN A 96 3.16 19.16 4.97
C ASN A 96 4.24 19.27 6.07
N ASN A 97 5.48 18.88 5.75
CA ASN A 97 6.63 18.90 6.66
C ASN A 97 6.46 17.99 7.89
N THR A 98 5.57 17.00 7.80
CA THR A 98 5.34 16.03 8.86
C THR A 98 5.42 14.60 8.33
N PHE A 99 6.03 13.75 9.12
CA PHE A 99 6.06 12.31 8.87
C PHE A 99 4.97 11.63 9.69
N LYS A 100 4.11 10.85 9.03
CA LYS A 100 3.00 10.15 9.67
C LYS A 100 2.86 8.73 9.17
N ASP A 101 2.74 7.80 10.11
CA ASP A 101 2.49 6.39 9.83
C ASP A 101 1.04 6.02 10.16
N TYR A 102 0.40 5.30 9.25
CA TYR A 102 -0.96 4.82 9.39
C TYR A 102 -1.01 3.32 9.19
N ARG A 103 -1.62 2.63 10.15
CA ARG A 103 -1.87 1.20 10.06
C ARG A 103 -3.27 0.95 9.50
N LEU A 104 -3.34 0.16 8.44
CA LEU A 104 -4.59 -0.38 7.89
C LEU A 104 -4.67 -1.87 8.20
N HIS A 105 -5.87 -2.31 8.57
CA HIS A 105 -6.18 -3.71 8.86
C HIS A 105 -7.66 -3.95 8.53
N LYS A 106 -8.15 -5.18 8.72
CA LYS A 106 -9.51 -5.59 8.32
C LYS A 106 -10.65 -4.65 8.76
N GLU A 107 -10.53 -4.02 9.93
CA GLU A 107 -11.51 -3.10 10.52
C GLU A 107 -11.27 -1.63 10.15
N ARG A 108 -10.08 -1.30 9.67
CA ARG A 108 -9.69 0.05 9.26
C ARG A 108 -9.02 0.01 7.89
N ARG A 109 -9.85 0.07 6.85
CA ARG A 109 -9.44 -0.04 5.44
C ARG A 109 -9.26 1.30 4.73
N GLU A 110 -9.68 2.37 5.38
CA GLU A 110 -9.63 3.73 4.86
C GLU A 110 -8.96 4.67 5.88
N ILE A 111 -8.13 5.57 5.36
CA ILE A 111 -7.63 6.73 6.07
C ILE A 111 -8.15 7.95 5.31
N LYS A 112 -8.84 8.84 6.01
CA LYS A 112 -9.25 10.13 5.49
C LYS A 112 -8.79 11.21 6.46
N VAL A 113 -8.08 12.20 5.94
CA VAL A 113 -7.61 13.35 6.72
C VAL A 113 -7.92 14.62 5.96
N ASP A 114 -8.46 15.59 6.68
CA ASP A 114 -8.72 16.95 6.21
C ASP A 114 -7.90 17.90 7.10
N TYR A 115 -7.13 18.78 6.46
CA TYR A 115 -6.30 19.80 7.09
C TYR A 115 -6.88 21.21 6.92
N ASN A 116 -8.04 21.35 6.25
CA ASN A 116 -8.73 22.65 6.14
C ASN A 116 -9.24 23.15 7.49
#